data_AF-A0AAV9GA35-F1
#
_entry.id   AF-A0AAV9GA35-F1
#
_cell.length_a   1.000
_cell.length_b   1.000
_cell.length_c   1.000
_cell.angle_alpha   90.00
_cell.angle_beta   90.00
_cell.angle_gamma   90.00
#
_symmetry.space_group_name_H-M   'P 1'
#
loop_
_entity.id
_entity.type
_entity.pdbx_description
1 polymer ?
#
loop_
_entity_poly.entity_id
_entity_poly.type
_entity_poly.pdbx_seq_one_letter_code
_entity_poly.pdbx_strand_id
1 'polypeptide(L)'
;MHQNHTQPVIQLSTEPPDIYGFSQVSGLYGPGTWSAWYLCVAGSWLGLFLEDLGFNKTGLLRKLDLNLIAYLVALNWVAIDLIRHSLTLRHLYSENPHPDLEVDEQHWMRETASVGAALTVVIWGALHGQSQLFIALTKQDRRRERVLFAGLWLPWASVLNAATCLGLWGAWMCPFTGHCGSLSYIPAFYFPEDAPALTEIRMVLWVALLWTGVASLAFPAVLVIGRYVPRVMIRSEAYRAGPSGLIRRALMAVGAAVELSAVPLLAGCVLAWSFFYFFLAISSASYIAWGYVFGSRHSESCFFMPCAPQVLSETDQAGALFAGIVLLVGVDIVLPLYQTVKRRYRDDQEFRETTNRRMAMGLRRQLGGGNAANVEEGATASRAEGLAEQGFAMDQLGRSETDNATGGQNHQES
;
A
#
# COMPACT_ATOMS: atom_id res chain seq x y z
N MET A 1 -23.79 -47.30 18.05
CA MET A 1 -24.65 -46.16 17.69
C MET A 1 -23.75 -44.95 17.53
N HIS A 2 -23.37 -44.59 16.31
CA HIS A 2 -22.71 -43.30 16.09
C HIS A 2 -23.79 -42.22 16.21
N GLN A 3 -23.74 -41.41 17.26
CA GLN A 3 -24.45 -40.13 17.24
C GLN A 3 -23.87 -39.37 16.05
N ASN A 4 -24.70 -39.04 15.07
CA ASN A 4 -24.34 -38.06 14.06
C ASN A 4 -24.12 -36.75 14.82
N HIS A 5 -22.87 -36.44 15.18
CA HIS A 5 -22.47 -35.12 15.60
C HIS A 5 -22.64 -34.20 14.39
N THR A 6 -23.86 -33.73 14.17
CA THR A 6 -24.09 -32.58 13.29
C THR A 6 -23.29 -31.43 13.86
N GLN A 7 -22.28 -30.95 13.13
CA GLN A 7 -21.49 -29.81 13.57
C GLN A 7 -22.43 -28.65 13.95
N PRO A 8 -22.19 -27.98 15.09
CA PRO A 8 -22.99 -26.83 15.46
C PRO A 8 -22.88 -25.78 14.37
N VAL A 9 -24.03 -25.25 13.96
CA VAL A 9 -24.09 -24.06 13.11
C VAL A 9 -23.39 -22.94 13.88
N ILE A 10 -22.42 -22.26 13.25
CA ILE A 10 -21.76 -21.11 13.88
C ILE A 10 -22.82 -20.01 14.04
N GLN A 11 -23.39 -19.93 15.24
CA GLN A 11 -24.21 -18.80 15.62
C GLN A 11 -23.26 -17.67 16.02
N LEU A 12 -23.30 -16.58 15.26
CA LEU A 12 -22.65 -15.31 15.58
C LEU A 12 -23.37 -14.65 16.76
N SER A 13 -23.31 -15.29 17.92
CA SER A 13 -23.91 -14.82 19.17
C SER A 13 -22.82 -14.52 20.17
N THR A 14 -23.01 -13.43 20.92
CA THR A 14 -22.24 -13.13 22.13
C THR A 14 -22.95 -13.60 23.40
N GLU A 15 -24.15 -14.16 23.26
CA GLU A 15 -24.93 -14.66 24.38
C GLU A 15 -24.38 -16.01 24.88
N PRO A 16 -24.37 -16.26 26.20
CA PRO A 16 -23.94 -17.54 26.73
C PRO A 16 -24.79 -18.72 26.23
N PRO A 17 -24.18 -19.83 25.78
CA PRO A 17 -22.74 -20.08 25.74
C PRO A 17 -22.05 -19.52 24.47
N ASP A 18 -21.12 -18.59 24.65
CA ASP A 18 -20.22 -18.09 23.59
C ASP A 18 -19.05 -19.08 23.40
N ILE A 19 -19.32 -20.13 22.61
CA ILE A 19 -18.39 -21.24 22.40
C ILE A 19 -17.14 -20.75 21.65
N TYR A 20 -17.30 -19.90 20.64
CA TYR A 20 -16.22 -19.43 19.77
C TYR A 20 -15.49 -18.19 20.31
N GLY A 21 -15.99 -17.57 21.39
CA GLY A 21 -15.41 -16.39 22.01
C GLY A 21 -15.59 -15.11 21.18
N PHE A 22 -16.71 -14.97 20.47
CA PHE A 22 -17.01 -13.76 19.72
C PHE A 22 -17.03 -12.51 20.60
N SER A 23 -17.44 -12.64 21.87
CA SER A 23 -17.40 -11.56 22.86
C SER A 23 -16.00 -11.05 23.17
N GLN A 24 -14.95 -11.83 22.87
CA GLN A 24 -13.56 -11.46 23.09
C GLN A 24 -12.90 -10.85 21.85
N VAL A 25 -13.59 -10.87 20.70
CA VAL A 25 -13.09 -10.29 19.46
C VAL A 25 -13.00 -8.77 19.63
N SER A 26 -11.79 -8.24 19.47
CA SER A 26 -11.51 -6.82 19.54
C SER A 26 -12.41 -6.01 18.61
N GLY A 27 -12.91 -4.85 19.08
CA GLY A 27 -13.66 -3.90 18.26
C GLY A 27 -12.87 -3.36 17.07
N LEU A 28 -11.55 -3.56 17.02
CA LEU A 28 -10.72 -3.29 15.84
C LEU A 28 -11.20 -4.05 14.60
N TYR A 29 -11.82 -5.21 14.80
CA TYR A 29 -12.38 -6.04 13.73
C TYR A 29 -13.84 -5.69 13.41
N GLY A 30 -14.42 -4.74 14.14
CA GLY A 30 -15.80 -4.30 13.98
C GLY A 30 -16.06 -3.70 12.59
N PRO A 31 -17.34 -3.63 12.16
CA PRO A 31 -17.71 -3.22 10.81
C PRO A 31 -17.25 -1.82 10.45
N GLY A 32 -17.24 -0.88 11.41
CA GLY A 32 -16.81 0.49 11.18
C GLY A 32 -15.31 0.60 10.95
N THR A 33 -14.52 -0.05 11.81
CA THR A 33 -13.06 -0.08 11.69
C THR A 33 -12.60 -0.85 10.45
N TRP A 34 -13.21 -2.00 10.17
CA TRP A 34 -12.97 -2.76 8.93
C TRP A 34 -13.25 -1.93 7.68
N SER A 35 -14.39 -1.23 7.65
CA SER A 35 -14.74 -0.35 6.53
C SER A 35 -13.75 0.80 6.37
N ALA A 36 -13.35 1.43 7.47
CA ALA A 36 -12.33 2.49 7.45
C ALA A 36 -11.00 2.02 6.89
N TRP A 37 -10.56 0.83 7.32
CA TRP A 37 -9.37 0.18 6.81
C TRP A 37 -9.48 -0.14 5.32
N TYR A 38 -10.62 -0.68 4.88
CA TYR A 38 -10.89 -0.94 3.47
C TYR A 38 -10.89 0.34 2.63
N LEU A 39 -11.45 1.45 3.14
CA LEU A 39 -11.38 2.76 2.49
C LEU A 39 -9.93 3.26 2.37
N CYS A 40 -9.06 2.99 3.35
CA CYS A 40 -7.62 3.28 3.24
C CYS A 40 -6.95 2.43 2.15
N VAL A 41 -7.30 1.14 2.05
CA VAL A 41 -6.86 0.28 0.95
C VAL A 41 -7.30 0.86 -0.39
N ALA A 42 -8.59 1.19 -0.54
CA ALA A 42 -9.15 1.77 -1.75
C ALA A 42 -8.51 3.12 -2.12
N GLY A 43 -8.29 4.01 -1.14
CA GLY A 43 -7.60 5.29 -1.32
C GLY A 43 -6.17 5.11 -1.80
N SER A 44 -5.43 4.17 -1.21
CA SER A 44 -4.07 3.87 -1.66
C SER A 44 -4.05 3.34 -3.11
N TRP A 45 -5.03 2.53 -3.52
CA TRP A 45 -5.19 2.08 -4.91
C TRP A 45 -5.56 3.24 -5.85
N LEU A 46 -6.50 4.08 -5.45
CA LEU A 46 -6.88 5.28 -6.19
C LEU A 46 -5.66 6.18 -6.42
N GLY A 47 -4.79 6.32 -5.41
CA GLY A 47 -3.52 7.02 -5.54
C GLY A 47 -2.62 6.49 -6.67
N LEU A 48 -2.54 5.16 -6.85
CA LEU A 48 -1.78 4.57 -7.97
C LEU A 48 -2.39 4.90 -9.33
N PHE A 49 -3.72 4.86 -9.44
CA PHE A 49 -4.41 5.09 -10.72
C PHE A 49 -4.43 6.57 -11.11
N LEU A 50 -4.63 7.47 -10.15
CA LEU A 50 -4.64 8.91 -10.40
C LEU A 50 -3.27 9.43 -10.86
N GLU A 51 -2.16 8.82 -10.40
CA GLU A 51 -0.82 9.18 -10.89
C GLU A 51 -0.67 8.88 -12.40
N ASP A 52 -1.21 7.75 -12.89
CA ASP A 52 -1.17 7.40 -14.32
C ASP A 52 -2.01 8.34 -15.18
N LEU A 53 -3.13 8.82 -14.63
CA LEU A 53 -4.03 9.76 -15.30
C LEU A 53 -3.47 11.19 -15.35
N GLY A 54 -2.25 11.42 -14.84
CA GLY A 54 -1.62 12.74 -14.83
C GLY A 54 -2.22 13.70 -13.81
N PHE A 55 -3.05 13.22 -12.87
CA PHE A 55 -3.43 13.98 -11.67
C PHE A 55 -2.23 14.04 -10.74
N ASN A 56 -1.28 14.91 -11.07
CA ASN A 56 -0.09 15.14 -10.27
C ASN A 56 -0.51 15.70 -8.90
N LYS A 57 -0.49 14.85 -7.87
CA LYS A 57 -0.47 15.31 -6.47
C LYS A 57 0.68 16.30 -6.35
N THR A 58 0.40 17.54 -5.93
CA THR A 58 1.48 18.52 -5.72
C THR A 58 2.40 18.08 -4.57
N GLY A 59 3.64 18.56 -4.58
CA GLY A 59 4.82 17.91 -3.97
C GLY A 59 4.78 17.52 -2.48
N LEU A 60 3.78 17.91 -1.69
CA LEU A 60 3.59 17.41 -0.32
C LEU A 60 2.76 16.11 -0.29
N LEU A 61 1.66 16.04 -1.05
CA LEU A 61 0.76 14.86 -1.10
C LEU A 61 1.34 13.73 -1.94
N ARG A 62 2.20 14.07 -2.92
CA ARG A 62 2.99 13.04 -3.62
C ARG A 62 4.00 12.38 -2.70
N LYS A 63 4.45 13.11 -1.68
CA LYS A 63 5.37 12.55 -0.71
C LYS A 63 4.60 11.59 0.19
N LEU A 64 3.61 12.04 0.95
CA LEU A 64 3.00 11.20 1.96
C LEU A 64 1.68 10.57 1.48
N ASP A 65 1.71 9.29 1.07
CA ASP A 65 0.49 8.51 0.85
C ASP A 65 -0.10 8.11 2.20
N LEU A 66 -0.94 9.01 2.75
CA LEU A 66 -1.54 8.86 4.08
C LEU A 66 -2.44 7.62 4.18
N ASN A 67 -3.18 7.29 3.11
CA ASN A 67 -4.03 6.11 3.07
C ASN A 67 -3.20 4.84 3.10
N LEU A 68 -2.10 4.77 2.32
CA LEU A 68 -1.15 3.65 2.38
C LEU A 68 -0.55 3.49 3.78
N ILE A 69 -0.13 4.58 4.42
CA ILE A 69 0.47 4.53 5.76
C ILE A 69 -0.55 4.07 6.79
N ALA A 70 -1.76 4.64 6.78
CA ALA A 70 -2.83 4.27 7.71
C ALA A 70 -3.21 2.79 7.57
N TYR A 71 -3.37 2.32 6.32
CA TYR A 71 -3.61 0.91 6.01
C TYR A 71 -2.49 0.01 6.54
N LEU A 72 -1.21 0.33 6.29
CA LEU A 72 -0.09 -0.48 6.74
C LEU A 72 0.07 -0.49 8.26
N VAL A 73 -0.13 0.64 8.94
CA VAL A 73 -0.07 0.71 10.41
C VAL A 73 -1.15 -0.19 11.02
N ALA A 74 -2.39 -0.08 10.56
CA ALA A 74 -3.47 -0.94 11.00
C ALA A 74 -3.19 -2.42 10.70
N LEU A 75 -2.68 -2.74 9.51
CA LEU A 75 -2.33 -4.10 9.13
C LEU A 75 -1.23 -4.70 10.01
N ASN A 76 -0.20 -3.92 10.35
CA ASN A 76 0.88 -4.35 11.24
C ASN A 76 0.38 -4.56 12.67
N TRP A 77 -0.54 -3.71 13.14
CA TRP A 77 -1.18 -3.89 14.44
C TRP A 77 -1.93 -5.22 14.51
N VAL A 78 -2.76 -5.50 13.49
CA VAL A 78 -3.52 -6.75 13.39
C VAL A 78 -2.60 -7.97 13.25
N ALA A 79 -1.45 -7.82 12.59
CA ALA A 79 -0.44 -8.88 12.49
C ALA A 79 0.17 -9.24 13.86
N ILE A 80 0.40 -8.25 14.73
CA ILE A 80 0.86 -8.49 16.11
C ILE A 80 -0.22 -9.27 16.88
N ASP A 81 -1.48 -8.88 16.73
CA ASP A 81 -2.60 -9.54 17.40
C ASP A 81 -2.75 -10.99 16.94
N LEU A 82 -2.61 -11.24 15.63
CA LEU A 82 -2.60 -12.59 15.08
C LEU A 82 -1.46 -13.45 15.68
N ILE A 83 -0.25 -12.90 15.83
CA ILE A 83 0.86 -13.61 16.48
C ILE A 83 0.51 -13.94 17.93
N ARG A 84 -0.03 -12.97 18.69
CA ARG A 84 -0.41 -13.16 20.09
C ARG A 84 -1.44 -14.27 20.25
N HIS A 85 -2.54 -14.22 19.50
CA HIS A 85 -3.61 -15.21 19.60
C HIS A 85 -3.16 -16.59 19.09
N SER A 86 -2.37 -16.66 18.02
CA SER A 86 -1.83 -17.94 17.53
C SER A 86 -0.84 -18.59 18.51
N LEU A 87 -0.01 -17.81 19.21
CA LEU A 87 0.86 -18.34 20.28
C LEU A 87 0.06 -18.82 21.49
N THR A 88 -1.03 -18.14 21.84
CA THR A 88 -1.94 -18.54 22.92
C THR A 88 -2.61 -19.88 22.57
N LEU A 89 -3.13 -20.02 21.36
CA LEU A 89 -3.68 -21.30 20.87
C LEU A 89 -2.65 -22.43 20.91
N ARG A 90 -1.41 -22.15 20.50
CA ARG A 90 -0.32 -23.13 20.53
C ARG A 90 -0.01 -23.58 21.96
N HIS A 91 0.00 -22.64 22.92
CA HIS A 91 0.23 -22.95 24.32
C HIS A 91 -0.87 -23.86 24.87
N LEU A 92 -2.14 -23.49 24.67
CA LEU A 92 -3.30 -24.30 25.07
C LEU A 92 -3.25 -25.71 24.47
N TYR A 93 -2.89 -25.82 23.19
CA TYR A 93 -2.72 -27.12 22.54
C TYR A 93 -1.56 -27.94 23.11
N SER A 94 -0.47 -27.29 23.51
CA SER A 94 0.70 -27.98 24.06
C SER A 94 0.52 -28.47 25.49
N GLU A 95 -0.29 -27.77 26.29
CA GLU A 95 -0.60 -28.18 27.68
C GLU A 95 -1.55 -29.38 27.69
N ASN A 96 -2.45 -29.47 26.71
CA ASN A 96 -3.49 -30.52 26.63
C ASN A 96 -3.45 -31.26 25.28
N PRO A 97 -2.45 -32.13 25.04
CA PRO A 97 -2.30 -32.85 23.77
C PRO A 97 -3.42 -33.89 23.51
N HIS A 98 -4.21 -34.24 24.52
CA HIS A 98 -5.38 -35.12 24.41
C HIS A 98 -6.63 -34.36 24.91
N PRO A 99 -7.41 -33.73 24.02
CA PRO A 99 -8.59 -32.95 24.37
C PRO A 99 -9.80 -33.82 24.77
N ASP A 100 -9.58 -34.99 25.39
CA ASP A 100 -10.66 -35.91 25.78
C ASP A 100 -11.53 -35.33 26.94
N LEU A 101 -11.24 -34.11 27.40
CA LEU A 101 -12.01 -33.34 28.38
C LEU A 101 -12.72 -32.16 27.71
N GLU A 102 -14.06 -32.21 27.68
CA GLU A 102 -14.97 -31.16 27.15
C GLU A 102 -14.67 -29.74 27.66
N VAL A 103 -14.05 -29.60 28.84
CA VAL A 103 -13.72 -28.31 29.46
C VAL A 103 -12.57 -27.60 28.74
N ASP A 104 -11.59 -28.33 28.22
CA ASP A 104 -10.44 -27.75 27.53
C ASP A 104 -10.76 -27.35 26.08
N GLU A 105 -11.72 -28.03 25.44
CA GLU A 105 -12.20 -27.67 24.10
C GLU A 105 -12.82 -26.27 24.12
N GLN A 106 -13.61 -25.92 25.13
CA GLN A 106 -14.21 -24.58 25.23
C GLN A 106 -13.17 -23.47 25.36
N HIS A 107 -12.08 -23.69 26.10
CA HIS A 107 -11.03 -22.69 26.24
C HIS A 107 -10.28 -22.46 24.94
N TRP A 108 -9.97 -23.52 24.20
CA TRP A 108 -9.34 -23.41 22.88
C TRP A 108 -10.28 -22.73 21.88
N MET A 109 -11.56 -23.11 21.88
CA MET A 109 -12.58 -22.56 20.99
C MET A 109 -12.79 -21.06 21.16
N ARG A 110 -12.69 -20.53 22.39
CA ARG A 110 -12.83 -19.08 22.67
C ARG A 110 -11.81 -18.19 21.96
N GLU A 111 -10.63 -18.71 21.64
CA GLU A 111 -9.58 -17.95 20.96
C GLU A 111 -9.72 -18.02 19.42
N THR A 112 -10.54 -18.95 18.90
CA THR A 112 -10.65 -19.19 17.46
C THR A 112 -11.31 -18.04 16.71
N ALA A 113 -12.28 -17.34 17.30
CA ALA A 113 -12.91 -16.18 16.68
C ALA A 113 -11.91 -15.03 16.50
N SER A 114 -11.12 -14.72 17.52
CA SER A 114 -10.08 -13.68 17.46
C SER A 114 -8.99 -14.01 16.45
N VAL A 115 -8.53 -15.27 16.40
CA VAL A 115 -7.59 -15.72 15.34
C VAL A 115 -8.22 -15.60 13.96
N GLY A 116 -9.47 -16.03 13.79
CA GLY A 116 -10.18 -15.95 12.52
C GLY A 116 -10.31 -14.50 12.03
N ALA A 117 -10.76 -13.59 12.89
CA ALA A 117 -10.89 -12.17 12.58
C ALA A 117 -9.54 -11.53 12.22
N ALA A 118 -8.52 -11.73 13.04
CA ALA A 118 -7.18 -11.22 12.78
C ALA A 118 -6.61 -11.77 11.47
N LEU A 119 -6.70 -13.08 11.26
CA LEU A 119 -6.18 -13.76 10.08
C LEU A 119 -6.82 -13.26 8.79
N THR A 120 -8.16 -13.10 8.78
CA THR A 120 -8.89 -12.56 7.63
C THR A 120 -8.34 -11.18 7.24
N VAL A 121 -8.22 -10.26 8.19
CA VAL A 121 -7.69 -8.91 7.92
C VAL A 121 -6.23 -8.95 7.48
N VAL A 122 -5.37 -9.74 8.13
CA VAL A 122 -3.95 -9.85 7.73
C VAL A 122 -3.83 -10.38 6.31
N ILE A 123 -4.55 -11.43 5.95
CA ILE A 123 -4.44 -12.06 4.64
C ILE A 123 -4.86 -11.10 3.54
N TRP A 124 -6.09 -10.57 3.61
CA TRP A 124 -6.59 -9.66 2.58
C TRP A 124 -5.75 -8.40 2.49
N GLY A 125 -5.33 -7.89 3.65
CA GLY A 125 -4.41 -6.77 3.71
C GLY A 125 -3.10 -7.05 3.01
N ALA A 126 -2.42 -8.13 3.39
CA ALA A 126 -1.13 -8.49 2.83
C ALA A 126 -1.22 -8.74 1.32
N LEU A 127 -2.31 -9.37 0.85
CA LEU A 127 -2.57 -9.55 -0.59
C LEU A 127 -2.66 -8.21 -1.32
N HIS A 128 -3.47 -7.26 -0.83
CA HIS A 128 -3.58 -5.94 -1.45
C HIS A 128 -2.26 -5.18 -1.46
N GLY A 129 -1.54 -5.16 -0.34
CA GLY A 129 -0.26 -4.47 -0.27
C GLY A 129 0.77 -5.11 -1.20
N GLN A 130 0.75 -6.43 -1.33
CA GLN A 130 1.67 -7.14 -2.20
C GLN A 130 1.35 -6.93 -3.69
N SER A 131 0.07 -6.86 -4.10
CA SER A 131 -0.25 -6.43 -5.47
C SER A 131 0.19 -5.00 -5.74
N GLN A 132 0.01 -4.09 -4.77
CA GLN A 132 0.52 -2.73 -4.90
C GLN A 132 2.06 -2.68 -4.96
N LEU A 133 2.76 -3.58 -4.25
CA LEU A 133 4.21 -3.67 -4.29
C LEU A 133 4.66 -4.10 -5.69
N PHE A 134 3.98 -5.09 -6.27
CA PHE A 134 4.22 -5.51 -7.65
C PHE A 134 4.04 -4.36 -8.64
N ILE A 135 2.96 -3.58 -8.52
CA ILE A 135 2.72 -2.41 -9.38
C ILE A 135 3.75 -1.30 -9.14
N ALA A 136 4.12 -1.03 -7.88
CA ALA A 136 5.16 -0.06 -7.56
C ALA A 136 6.52 -0.47 -8.17
N LEU A 137 6.82 -1.77 -8.20
CA LEU A 137 8.02 -2.30 -8.84
C LEU A 137 8.01 -2.12 -10.36
N THR A 138 6.86 -2.33 -11.03
CA THR A 138 6.73 -2.13 -12.48
C THR A 138 6.79 -0.65 -12.86
N LYS A 139 6.18 0.23 -12.06
CA LYS A 139 6.24 1.69 -12.22
C LYS A 139 7.55 2.33 -11.77
N GLN A 140 8.44 1.55 -11.16
CA GLN A 140 9.69 2.04 -10.56
C GLN A 140 9.50 3.11 -9.47
N ASP A 141 8.36 3.10 -8.76
CA ASP A 141 8.13 3.97 -7.61
C ASP A 141 8.91 3.48 -6.39
N ARG A 142 10.16 3.95 -6.28
CA ARG A 142 11.10 3.61 -5.21
C ARG A 142 10.60 3.97 -3.81
N ARG A 143 9.73 4.96 -3.68
CA ARG A 143 9.25 5.38 -2.37
C ARG A 143 8.21 4.39 -1.89
N ARG A 144 7.18 4.16 -2.70
CA ARG A 144 6.12 3.21 -2.37
C ARG A 144 6.64 1.79 -2.26
N GLU A 145 7.58 1.39 -3.13
CA GLU A 145 8.33 0.13 -3.02
C GLU A 145 8.89 -0.05 -1.60
N ARG A 146 9.61 0.93 -1.07
CA ARG A 146 10.22 0.85 0.26
C ARG A 146 9.20 0.80 1.40
N VAL A 147 8.15 1.62 1.32
CA VAL A 147 7.10 1.67 2.35
C VAL A 147 6.33 0.36 2.40
N LEU A 148 5.89 -0.16 1.25
CA LEU A 148 5.21 -1.46 1.17
C LEU A 148 6.12 -2.60 1.57
N PHE A 149 7.37 -2.59 1.10
CA PHE A 149 8.35 -3.61 1.49
C PHE A 149 8.48 -3.66 3.01
N ALA A 150 8.77 -2.54 3.67
CA ALA A 150 8.93 -2.49 5.11
C ALA A 150 7.63 -2.87 5.85
N GLY A 151 6.48 -2.40 5.38
CA GLY A 151 5.19 -2.62 6.03
C GLY A 151 4.61 -4.03 5.84
N LEU A 152 5.06 -4.83 4.88
CA LEU A 152 4.51 -6.16 4.59
C LEU A 152 5.26 -7.32 5.26
N TRP A 153 6.45 -7.07 5.83
CA TRP A 153 7.24 -8.12 6.50
C TRP A 153 6.48 -8.78 7.65
N LEU A 154 5.97 -7.98 8.58
CA LEU A 154 5.31 -8.48 9.78
C LEU A 154 3.96 -9.17 9.48
N PRO A 155 3.09 -8.63 8.60
CA PRO A 155 1.89 -9.34 8.14
C PRO A 155 2.19 -10.74 7.60
N TRP A 156 3.15 -10.88 6.68
CA TRP A 156 3.47 -12.21 6.14
C TRP A 156 4.12 -13.14 7.17
N ALA A 157 4.98 -12.62 8.05
CA ALA A 157 5.53 -13.39 9.16
C ALA A 157 4.43 -13.89 10.11
N SER A 158 3.41 -13.07 10.38
CA SER A 158 2.28 -13.45 11.23
C SER A 158 1.40 -14.54 10.60
N VAL A 159 1.17 -14.49 9.28
CA VAL A 159 0.46 -15.57 8.55
C VAL A 159 1.24 -16.88 8.64
N LEU A 160 2.56 -16.85 8.44
CA LEU A 160 3.38 -18.05 8.58
C LEU A 160 3.38 -18.59 10.02
N ASN A 161 3.42 -17.72 11.02
CA ASN A 161 3.32 -18.12 12.42
C ASN A 161 1.97 -18.75 12.75
N ALA A 162 0.87 -18.15 12.28
CA ALA A 162 -0.46 -18.73 12.43
C ALA A 162 -0.52 -20.10 11.73
N ALA A 163 0.04 -20.22 10.53
CA ALA A 163 0.06 -21.47 9.79
C ALA A 163 0.84 -22.59 10.49
N THR A 164 1.99 -22.27 11.10
CA THR A 164 2.76 -23.23 11.90
C THR A 164 2.03 -23.60 13.18
N CYS A 165 1.46 -22.63 13.91
CA CYS A 165 0.75 -22.87 15.17
C CYS A 165 -0.52 -23.69 14.98
N LEU A 166 -1.28 -23.44 13.91
CA LEU A 166 -2.52 -24.16 13.59
C LEU A 166 -2.29 -25.54 12.96
N GLY A 167 -1.02 -25.96 12.82
CA GLY A 167 -0.71 -27.23 12.17
C GLY A 167 -1.13 -27.28 10.70
N LEU A 168 -1.28 -26.13 10.03
CA LEU A 168 -1.70 -26.05 8.62
C LEU A 168 -0.74 -26.78 7.68
N TRP A 169 0.53 -26.92 8.08
CA TRP A 169 1.51 -27.75 7.36
C TRP A 169 1.15 -29.24 7.40
N GLY A 170 0.62 -29.73 8.53
CA GLY A 170 0.06 -31.06 8.66
C GLY A 170 -1.25 -31.21 7.87
N ALA A 171 -2.04 -30.13 7.75
CA ALA A 171 -3.25 -30.13 6.94
C ALA A 171 -2.98 -30.29 5.43
N TRP A 172 -1.78 -29.98 4.95
CA TRP A 172 -1.36 -30.35 3.59
C TRP A 172 -1.33 -31.87 3.37
N MET A 173 -1.08 -32.62 4.44
CA MET A 173 -1.17 -34.08 4.49
C MET A 173 -2.59 -34.57 4.82
N CYS A 174 -3.57 -33.71 5.13
CA CYS A 174 -4.93 -34.12 5.46
C CYS A 174 -5.60 -34.98 4.39
N PRO A 175 -5.52 -34.65 3.09
CA PRO A 175 -6.11 -35.49 2.05
C PRO A 175 -5.58 -36.93 2.10
N PHE A 176 -4.36 -37.11 2.64
CA PHE A 176 -3.71 -38.40 2.79
C PHE A 176 -3.92 -39.05 4.16
N THR A 177 -4.24 -38.28 5.21
CA THR A 177 -4.30 -38.76 6.61
C THR A 177 -5.71 -38.75 7.23
N GLY A 178 -6.68 -38.08 6.58
CA GLY A 178 -8.07 -38.02 7.02
C GLY A 178 -8.35 -37.19 8.28
N HIS A 179 -7.34 -36.61 8.93
CA HIS A 179 -7.49 -35.88 10.20
C HIS A 179 -7.40 -34.36 9.99
N CYS A 180 -8.52 -33.75 9.61
CA CYS A 180 -8.62 -32.32 9.32
C CYS A 180 -9.51 -31.52 10.28
N GLY A 181 -9.81 -32.09 11.45
CA GLY A 181 -10.85 -31.58 12.36
C GLY A 181 -10.61 -30.16 12.86
N SER A 182 -9.37 -29.80 13.22
CA SER A 182 -9.10 -28.55 13.96
C SER A 182 -9.37 -27.27 13.17
N LEU A 183 -9.23 -27.28 11.84
CA LEU A 183 -9.41 -26.06 11.03
C LEU A 183 -10.86 -25.63 10.88
N SER A 184 -11.80 -26.58 10.98
CA SER A 184 -13.22 -26.29 10.82
C SER A 184 -13.78 -25.38 11.92
N TYR A 185 -13.09 -25.31 13.06
CA TYR A 185 -13.48 -24.49 14.20
C TYR A 185 -13.08 -23.02 14.08
N ILE A 186 -12.15 -22.68 13.19
CA ILE A 186 -11.78 -21.28 12.97
C ILE A 186 -12.85 -20.66 12.08
N PRO A 187 -13.57 -19.61 12.54
CA PRO A 187 -14.72 -19.08 11.78
C PRO A 187 -14.36 -18.57 10.38
N ALA A 188 -13.12 -18.12 10.16
CA ALA A 188 -12.62 -17.75 8.84
C ALA A 188 -12.54 -18.94 7.85
N PHE A 189 -12.51 -20.17 8.36
CA PHE A 189 -12.40 -21.41 7.59
C PHE A 189 -13.66 -22.27 7.65
N TYR A 190 -14.69 -21.80 8.35
CA TYR A 190 -15.94 -22.52 8.48
C TYR A 190 -16.70 -22.52 7.16
N PHE A 191 -17.01 -23.72 6.70
CA PHE A 191 -17.93 -23.97 5.60
C PHE A 191 -18.86 -25.10 6.05
N PRO A 192 -20.18 -24.97 5.85
CA PRO A 192 -21.12 -26.03 6.21
C PRO A 192 -20.83 -27.30 5.39
N GLU A 193 -20.96 -28.45 6.04
CA GLU A 193 -20.58 -29.78 5.51
C GLU A 193 -21.37 -30.19 4.25
N ASP A 194 -22.51 -29.55 4.01
CA ASP A 194 -23.48 -29.84 2.97
C ASP A 194 -22.91 -29.68 1.53
N ALA A 195 -21.71 -29.12 1.39
CA ALA A 195 -21.08 -28.79 0.11
C ALA A 195 -19.64 -29.33 -0.01
N PRO A 196 -19.44 -30.65 -0.25
CA PRO A 196 -18.11 -31.26 -0.31
C PRO A 196 -17.19 -30.63 -1.37
N ALA A 197 -17.75 -30.12 -2.47
CA ALA A 197 -16.99 -29.39 -3.50
C ALA A 197 -16.32 -28.12 -2.95
N LEU A 198 -16.93 -27.45 -1.96
CA LEU A 198 -16.34 -26.26 -1.32
C LEU A 198 -15.20 -26.63 -0.38
N THR A 199 -15.21 -27.83 0.21
CA THR A 199 -14.13 -28.33 1.07
C THR A 199 -12.82 -28.50 0.30
N GLU A 200 -12.89 -28.98 -0.96
CA GLU A 200 -11.71 -29.06 -1.82
C GLU A 200 -11.21 -27.67 -2.23
N ILE A 201 -12.12 -26.77 -2.63
CA ILE A 201 -11.79 -25.38 -2.97
C ILE A 201 -11.13 -24.68 -1.78
N ARG A 202 -11.60 -24.94 -0.55
CA ARG A 202 -11.01 -24.43 0.70
C ARG A 202 -9.55 -24.83 0.82
N MET A 203 -9.22 -26.12 0.68
CA MET A 203 -7.83 -26.58 0.79
C MET A 203 -6.96 -25.94 -0.28
N VAL A 204 -7.42 -25.90 -1.53
CA VAL A 204 -6.67 -25.27 -2.63
C VAL A 204 -6.41 -23.79 -2.35
N LEU A 205 -7.42 -23.05 -1.90
CA LEU A 205 -7.29 -21.63 -1.59
C LEU A 205 -6.29 -21.40 -0.45
N TRP A 206 -6.33 -22.21 0.60
CA TRP A 206 -5.39 -22.14 1.73
C TRP A 206 -3.96 -22.45 1.33
N VAL A 207 -3.76 -23.53 0.59
CA VAL A 207 -2.45 -23.88 0.05
C VAL A 207 -1.92 -22.73 -0.79
N ALA A 208 -2.75 -22.18 -1.67
CA ALA A 208 -2.37 -21.08 -2.52
C ALA A 208 -2.06 -19.80 -1.71
N LEU A 209 -2.81 -19.51 -0.64
CA LEU A 209 -2.55 -18.40 0.28
C LEU A 209 -1.23 -18.55 1.03
N LEU A 210 -0.93 -19.73 1.57
CA LEU A 210 0.33 -20.02 2.26
C LEU A 210 1.52 -19.91 1.32
N TRP A 211 1.42 -20.49 0.13
CA TRP A 211 2.45 -20.36 -0.90
C TRP A 211 2.62 -18.91 -1.36
N THR A 212 1.54 -18.15 -1.44
CA THR A 212 1.61 -16.71 -1.73
C THR A 212 2.36 -15.98 -0.62
N GLY A 213 2.16 -16.33 0.65
CA GLY A 213 2.91 -15.74 1.75
C GLY A 213 4.40 -16.09 1.75
N VAL A 214 4.74 -17.37 1.54
CA VAL A 214 6.14 -17.80 1.37
C VAL A 214 6.80 -17.09 0.19
N ALA A 215 6.11 -17.06 -0.96
CA ALA A 215 6.57 -16.36 -2.14
C ALA A 215 6.71 -14.85 -1.88
N SER A 216 5.82 -14.24 -1.11
CA SER A 216 5.85 -12.81 -0.77
C SER A 216 6.96 -12.43 0.18
N LEU A 217 7.52 -13.36 0.97
CA LEU A 217 8.72 -13.11 1.76
C LEU A 217 9.99 -13.35 0.93
N ALA A 218 10.00 -14.42 0.13
CA ALA A 218 11.14 -14.78 -0.71
C ALA A 218 11.36 -13.77 -1.85
N PHE A 219 10.30 -13.35 -2.53
CA PHE A 219 10.38 -12.53 -3.73
C PHE A 219 10.99 -11.14 -3.46
N PRO A 220 10.51 -10.36 -2.47
CA PRO A 220 11.11 -9.09 -2.15
C PRO A 220 12.54 -9.24 -1.61
N ALA A 221 12.83 -10.30 -0.84
CA ALA A 221 14.19 -10.59 -0.40
C ALA A 221 15.13 -10.79 -1.60
N VAL A 222 14.73 -11.60 -2.59
CA VAL A 222 15.50 -11.79 -3.83
C VAL A 222 15.65 -10.49 -4.61
N LEU A 223 14.59 -9.68 -4.73
CA LEU A 223 14.67 -8.40 -5.43
C LEU A 223 15.59 -7.39 -4.72
N VAL A 224 15.53 -7.32 -3.40
CA VAL A 224 16.38 -6.44 -2.60
C VAL A 224 17.82 -6.91 -2.69
N ILE A 225 18.09 -8.20 -2.48
CA ILE A 225 19.44 -8.76 -2.62
C ILE A 225 19.97 -8.51 -4.04
N GLY A 226 19.20 -8.87 -5.06
CA GLY A 226 19.59 -8.72 -6.47
C GLY A 226 19.80 -7.26 -6.89
N ARG A 227 19.06 -6.29 -6.35
CA ARG A 227 19.21 -4.86 -6.70
C ARG A 227 20.23 -4.12 -5.84
N TYR A 228 20.29 -4.40 -4.55
CA TYR A 228 21.12 -3.64 -3.61
C TYR A 228 22.54 -4.19 -3.52
N VAL A 229 22.74 -5.50 -3.56
CA VAL A 229 24.08 -6.09 -3.44
C VAL A 229 25.01 -5.59 -4.56
N PRO A 230 24.62 -5.61 -5.85
CA PRO A 230 25.48 -5.09 -6.92
C PRO A 230 25.78 -3.60 -6.75
N ARG A 231 24.81 -2.79 -6.33
CA ARG A 231 24.99 -1.34 -6.14
C ARG A 231 25.94 -1.01 -4.98
N VAL A 232 25.79 -1.68 -3.84
CA VAL A 232 26.66 -1.50 -2.68
C VAL A 232 28.08 -1.95 -3.03
N MET A 233 28.22 -3.09 -3.71
CA MET A 233 29.53 -3.60 -4.13
C MET A 233 30.22 -2.66 -5.13
N ILE A 234 29.52 -2.21 -6.18
CA ILE A 234 30.06 -1.25 -7.17
C ILE A 234 30.51 0.05 -6.48
N ARG A 235 29.74 0.56 -5.52
CA ARG A 235 30.07 1.80 -4.80
C ARG A 235 31.26 1.62 -3.86
N SER A 236 31.40 0.45 -3.23
CA SER A 236 32.54 0.12 -2.36
C SER A 236 33.85 -0.06 -3.12
N GLU A 237 33.81 -0.65 -4.32
CA GLU A 237 35.00 -0.86 -5.17
C GLU A 237 35.45 0.42 -5.86
N ALA A 238 34.52 1.30 -6.26
CA ALA A 238 34.86 2.62 -6.78
C ALA A 238 35.67 3.47 -5.78
N TYR A 239 35.59 3.16 -4.48
CA TYR A 239 36.37 3.80 -3.41
C TYR A 239 37.73 3.15 -3.12
N ARG A 240 37.98 1.90 -3.58
CA ARG A 240 39.22 1.16 -3.30
C ARG A 240 40.01 0.86 -4.57
N ALA A 241 40.26 1.89 -5.39
CA ALA A 241 41.12 1.76 -6.56
C ALA A 241 42.50 1.18 -6.19
N GLY A 242 42.68 -0.11 -6.44
CA GLY A 242 43.89 -0.92 -6.36
C GLY A 242 43.65 -2.24 -7.10
N PRO A 243 44.63 -2.78 -7.85
CA PRO A 243 44.38 -3.58 -9.03
C PRO A 243 44.26 -5.08 -8.71
N SER A 244 43.05 -5.61 -8.74
CA SER A 244 42.89 -6.94 -9.34
C SER A 244 41.59 -6.98 -10.13
N GLY A 245 41.70 -6.88 -11.46
CA GLY A 245 40.56 -7.00 -12.36
C GLY A 245 39.83 -8.35 -12.23
N LEU A 246 40.43 -9.32 -11.53
CA LEU A 246 39.86 -10.63 -11.30
C LEU A 246 38.71 -10.61 -10.28
N ILE A 247 38.82 -9.86 -9.18
CA ILE A 247 37.74 -9.71 -8.19
C ILE A 247 36.55 -8.98 -8.83
N ARG A 248 36.81 -7.89 -9.55
CA ARG A 248 35.76 -7.16 -10.27
C ARG A 248 35.03 -8.04 -11.31
N ARG A 249 35.77 -8.84 -12.08
CA ARG A 249 35.19 -9.79 -13.05
C ARG A 249 34.37 -10.87 -12.36
N ALA A 250 34.86 -11.42 -11.24
CA ALA A 250 34.13 -12.41 -10.46
C ALA A 250 32.83 -11.84 -9.88
N LEU A 251 32.86 -10.63 -9.32
CA LEU A 251 31.68 -9.96 -8.79
C LEU A 251 30.66 -9.59 -9.88
N MET A 252 31.12 -9.12 -11.03
CA MET A 252 30.24 -8.87 -12.18
C MET A 252 29.62 -10.17 -12.70
N ALA A 253 30.37 -11.28 -12.71
CA ALA A 253 29.86 -12.59 -13.10
C ALA A 253 28.83 -13.12 -12.08
N VAL A 254 29.06 -12.95 -10.78
CA VAL A 254 28.07 -13.29 -9.73
C VAL A 254 26.82 -12.43 -9.86
N GLY A 255 26.96 -11.12 -10.07
CA GLY A 255 25.83 -10.22 -10.31
C GLY A 255 25.02 -10.64 -11.53
N ALA A 256 25.67 -10.91 -12.65
CA ALA A 256 25.02 -11.39 -13.87
C ALA A 256 24.36 -12.77 -13.70
N ALA A 257 24.97 -13.69 -12.95
CA ALA A 257 24.39 -14.99 -12.65
C ALA A 257 23.16 -14.87 -11.73
N VAL A 258 23.18 -13.96 -10.75
CA VAL A 258 22.04 -13.64 -9.90
C VAL A 258 20.92 -13.01 -10.72
N GLU A 259 21.22 -12.08 -11.63
CA GLU A 259 20.23 -11.51 -12.55
C GLU A 259 19.63 -12.58 -13.47
N LEU A 260 20.46 -13.45 -14.04
CA LEU A 260 20.01 -14.52 -14.93
C LEU A 260 19.13 -15.56 -14.22
N SER A 261 19.46 -15.91 -12.97
CA SER A 261 18.65 -16.81 -12.15
C SER A 261 17.40 -16.14 -11.56
N ALA A 262 17.41 -14.82 -11.40
CA ALA A 262 16.24 -14.07 -10.97
C ALA A 262 15.14 -14.04 -12.03
N VAL A 263 15.46 -14.06 -13.33
CA VAL A 263 14.45 -14.04 -14.41
C VAL A 263 13.47 -15.23 -14.35
N PRO A 264 13.90 -16.51 -14.36
CA PRO A 264 12.97 -17.65 -14.29
C PRO A 264 12.24 -17.71 -12.95
N LEU A 265 12.88 -17.31 -11.85
CA LEU A 265 12.21 -17.23 -10.55
C LEU A 265 11.10 -16.17 -10.56
N LEU A 266 11.38 -15.00 -11.13
CA LEU A 266 10.43 -13.90 -11.25
C LEU A 266 9.26 -14.27 -12.18
N ALA A 267 9.54 -14.95 -13.30
CA ALA A 267 8.51 -15.50 -14.17
C ALA A 267 7.66 -16.55 -13.45
N GLY A 268 8.28 -17.47 -12.70
CA GLY A 268 7.58 -18.45 -11.87
C GLY A 268 6.70 -17.80 -10.79
N CYS A 269 7.21 -16.77 -10.11
CA CYS A 269 6.42 -15.96 -9.18
C CYS A 269 5.23 -15.31 -9.91
N VAL A 270 5.45 -14.62 -11.03
CA VAL A 270 4.36 -13.97 -11.78
C VAL A 270 3.29 -14.96 -12.22
N LEU A 271 3.67 -16.15 -12.70
CA LEU A 271 2.73 -17.21 -13.06
C LEU A 271 1.96 -17.73 -11.84
N ALA A 272 2.64 -18.00 -10.73
CA ALA A 272 2.00 -18.43 -9.48
C ALA A 272 1.02 -17.39 -8.95
N TRP A 273 1.38 -16.11 -9.01
CA TRP A 273 0.53 -14.98 -8.65
C TRP A 273 -0.69 -14.85 -9.57
N SER A 274 -0.49 -14.97 -10.88
CA SER A 274 -1.58 -14.92 -11.86
C SER A 274 -2.56 -16.06 -11.66
N PHE A 275 -2.03 -17.26 -11.43
CA PHE A 275 -2.81 -18.45 -11.09
C PHE A 275 -3.59 -18.23 -9.79
N PHE A 276 -2.93 -17.74 -8.73
CA PHE A 276 -3.59 -17.43 -7.46
C PHE A 276 -4.76 -16.45 -7.64
N TYR A 277 -4.56 -15.33 -8.32
CA TYR A 277 -5.65 -14.36 -8.55
C TYR A 277 -6.79 -14.91 -9.40
N PHE A 278 -6.47 -15.75 -10.40
CA PHE A 278 -7.49 -16.41 -11.20
C PHE A 278 -8.37 -17.33 -10.33
N PHE A 279 -7.76 -18.18 -9.50
CA PHE A 279 -8.49 -19.03 -8.57
C PHE A 279 -9.24 -18.23 -7.50
N LEU A 280 -8.65 -17.15 -7.01
CA LEU A 280 -9.29 -16.25 -6.05
C LEU A 280 -10.55 -15.61 -6.66
N ALA A 281 -10.49 -15.17 -7.91
CA ALA A 281 -11.62 -14.59 -8.62
C ALA A 281 -12.75 -15.62 -8.80
N ILE A 282 -12.41 -16.84 -9.23
CA ILE A 282 -13.39 -17.93 -9.35
C ILE A 282 -14.00 -18.28 -7.99
N SER A 283 -13.17 -18.39 -6.95
CA SER A 283 -13.61 -18.73 -5.59
C SER A 283 -14.52 -17.64 -5.02
N SER A 284 -14.18 -16.37 -5.26
CA SER A 284 -14.99 -15.23 -4.83
C SER A 284 -16.31 -15.16 -5.59
N ALA A 285 -16.31 -15.34 -6.91
CA ALA A 285 -17.53 -15.38 -7.71
C ALA A 285 -18.43 -16.55 -7.30
N SER A 286 -17.84 -17.73 -7.06
CA SER A 286 -18.55 -18.90 -6.55
C SER A 286 -19.14 -18.62 -5.18
N TYR A 287 -18.35 -18.07 -4.26
CA TYR A 287 -18.83 -17.70 -2.93
C TYR A 287 -19.99 -16.69 -3.00
N ILE A 288 -19.89 -15.66 -3.83
CA ILE A 288 -20.96 -14.66 -3.98
C ILE A 288 -22.23 -15.32 -4.56
N ALA A 289 -22.09 -16.15 -5.59
CA ALA A 289 -23.22 -16.86 -6.18
C ALA A 289 -23.90 -17.79 -5.16
N TRP A 290 -23.13 -18.65 -4.49
CA TRP A 290 -23.66 -19.58 -3.49
C TRP A 290 -24.21 -18.87 -2.25
N GLY A 291 -23.47 -17.90 -1.71
CA GLY A 291 -23.84 -17.13 -0.52
C GLY A 291 -25.08 -16.27 -0.71
N TYR A 292 -25.14 -15.49 -1.79
CA TYR A 292 -26.17 -14.46 -1.95
C TYR A 292 -27.27 -14.83 -2.94
N VAL A 293 -26.97 -15.59 -3.99
CA VAL A 293 -27.98 -15.92 -5.02
C VAL A 293 -28.75 -17.18 -4.66
N PHE A 294 -28.06 -18.20 -4.15
CA PHE A 294 -28.69 -19.48 -3.79
C PHE A 294 -29.16 -19.55 -2.33
N GLY A 295 -29.06 -18.45 -1.58
CA GLY A 295 -29.61 -18.32 -0.22
C GLY A 295 -28.97 -19.25 0.81
N SER A 296 -27.70 -19.60 0.62
CA SER A 296 -26.99 -20.47 1.56
C SER A 296 -26.56 -19.71 2.81
N ARG A 297 -26.31 -20.47 3.90
CA ARG A 297 -25.70 -19.96 5.14
C ARG A 297 -24.22 -19.57 4.97
N HIS A 298 -23.67 -19.57 3.75
CA HIS A 298 -22.27 -19.21 3.51
C HIS A 298 -21.96 -17.73 3.83
N SER A 299 -22.97 -16.87 3.91
CA SER A 299 -22.82 -15.49 4.42
C SER A 299 -22.40 -15.43 5.88
N GLU A 300 -22.51 -16.53 6.64
CA GLU A 300 -22.05 -16.65 8.03
C GLU A 300 -20.52 -16.93 8.12
N SER A 301 -19.83 -17.18 7.00
CA SER A 301 -18.39 -17.41 7.04
C SER A 301 -17.61 -16.10 7.17
N CYS A 302 -16.63 -16.10 8.08
CA CYS A 302 -15.83 -14.92 8.40
C CYS A 302 -14.65 -14.73 7.44
N PHE A 303 -14.78 -15.24 6.21
CA PHE A 303 -13.67 -15.33 5.26
C PHE A 303 -13.42 -14.01 4.52
N PHE A 304 -14.47 -13.33 4.06
CA PHE A 304 -14.35 -12.04 3.37
C PHE A 304 -14.47 -10.83 4.29
N MET A 305 -15.10 -11.03 5.44
CA MET A 305 -15.29 -10.01 6.47
C MET A 305 -14.96 -10.65 7.82
N PRO A 306 -14.16 -9.98 8.67
CA PRO A 306 -13.94 -10.49 10.01
C PRO A 306 -15.27 -10.53 10.76
N CYS A 307 -15.51 -11.62 11.49
CA CYS A 307 -16.67 -11.70 12.36
C CYS A 307 -16.37 -10.98 13.65
N ALA A 308 -17.13 -9.93 13.89
CA ALA A 308 -16.98 -9.07 15.05
C ALA A 308 -18.41 -8.72 15.50
N PRO A 309 -18.74 -8.88 16.79
CA PRO A 309 -20.11 -8.70 17.27
C PRO A 309 -20.55 -7.23 17.36
N GLN A 310 -19.62 -6.29 17.20
CA GLN A 310 -19.87 -4.86 17.39
C GLN A 310 -20.82 -4.32 16.31
N VAL A 311 -21.73 -3.44 16.73
CA VAL A 311 -22.65 -2.77 15.81
C VAL A 311 -22.06 -1.47 15.28
N LEU A 312 -22.38 -1.11 14.04
CA LEU A 312 -21.87 0.12 13.41
C LEU A 312 -22.30 1.40 14.15
N SER A 313 -23.39 1.36 14.92
CA SER A 313 -23.88 2.49 15.72
C SER A 313 -23.02 2.80 16.95
N GLU A 314 -22.09 1.93 17.33
CA GLU A 314 -21.13 2.22 18.39
C GLU A 314 -20.22 3.40 17.98
N THR A 315 -19.90 4.27 18.94
CA THR A 315 -19.26 5.58 18.65
C THR A 315 -17.83 5.43 18.11
N ASP A 316 -17.09 4.44 18.59
CA ASP A 316 -15.76 4.07 18.10
C ASP A 316 -15.82 3.53 16.65
N GLN A 317 -16.81 2.68 16.34
CA GLN A 317 -17.01 2.14 14.99
C GLN A 317 -17.42 3.22 13.98
N ALA A 318 -18.39 4.05 14.34
CA ALA A 318 -18.81 5.19 13.53
C ALA A 318 -17.67 6.22 13.35
N GLY A 319 -16.89 6.47 14.42
CA GLY A 319 -15.74 7.36 14.39
C GLY A 319 -14.62 6.84 13.48
N ALA A 320 -14.32 5.54 13.53
CA ALA A 320 -13.35 4.92 12.64
C ALA A 320 -13.81 5.03 11.18
N LEU A 321 -15.06 4.68 10.88
CA LEU A 321 -15.64 4.82 9.54
C LEU A 321 -15.54 6.27 9.03
N PHE A 322 -15.92 7.23 9.87
CA PHE A 322 -15.83 8.66 9.53
C PHE A 322 -14.39 9.07 9.20
N ALA A 323 -13.40 8.64 9.99
CA ALA A 323 -12.00 8.90 9.72
C ALA A 323 -11.55 8.32 8.36
N GLY A 324 -11.96 7.10 8.02
CA GLY A 324 -11.71 6.48 6.72
C GLY A 324 -12.32 7.27 5.56
N ILE A 325 -13.56 7.75 5.72
CA ILE A 325 -14.24 8.61 4.72
C ILE A 325 -13.49 9.94 4.56
N VAL A 326 -13.06 10.58 5.65
CA VAL A 326 -12.30 11.84 5.59
C VAL A 326 -10.96 11.65 4.88
N LEU A 327 -10.25 10.54 5.14
CA LEU A 327 -8.99 10.22 4.45
C LEU A 327 -9.22 9.94 2.96
N LEU A 328 -10.24 9.19 2.57
CA LEU A 328 -10.51 8.93 1.15
C LEU A 328 -11.04 10.18 0.43
N VAL A 329 -12.16 10.73 0.90
CA VAL A 329 -12.84 11.83 0.22
C VAL A 329 -12.09 13.13 0.39
N GLY A 330 -11.71 13.48 1.62
CA GLY A 330 -11.03 14.75 1.90
C GLY A 330 -9.62 14.81 1.31
N VAL A 331 -8.78 13.83 1.64
CA VAL A 331 -7.35 13.86 1.29
C VAL A 331 -7.10 13.39 -0.14
N ASP A 332 -7.75 12.32 -0.61
CA ASP A 332 -7.45 11.74 -1.93
C ASP A 332 -8.31 12.26 -3.08
N ILE A 333 -9.54 12.72 -2.82
CA ILE A 333 -10.44 13.19 -3.88
C ILE A 333 -10.51 14.73 -3.90
N VAL A 334 -10.97 15.34 -2.80
CA VAL A 334 -11.26 16.77 -2.74
C VAL A 334 -9.99 17.60 -2.85
N LEU A 335 -8.92 17.23 -2.14
CA LEU A 335 -7.70 18.02 -2.11
C LEU A 335 -6.96 18.06 -3.47
N PRO A 336 -6.78 16.94 -4.21
CA PRO A 336 -6.23 16.98 -5.57
C PRO A 336 -7.12 17.71 -6.57
N LEU A 337 -8.44 17.56 -6.45
CA LEU A 337 -9.41 18.28 -7.29
C LEU A 337 -9.30 19.79 -7.07
N TYR A 338 -9.30 20.23 -5.81
CA TYR A 338 -9.12 21.63 -5.44
C TYR A 338 -7.82 22.21 -6.01
N GLN A 339 -6.71 21.46 -5.91
CA GLN A 339 -5.42 21.89 -6.45
C GLN A 339 -5.43 21.99 -7.98
N THR A 340 -6.09 21.06 -8.67
CA THR A 340 -6.22 21.08 -10.13
C THR A 340 -7.06 22.25 -10.60
N VAL A 341 -8.18 22.53 -9.92
CA VAL A 341 -9.02 23.70 -10.20
C VAL A 341 -8.24 25.00 -9.95
N LYS A 342 -7.54 25.09 -8.81
CA LYS A 342 -6.71 26.26 -8.48
C LYS A 342 -5.60 26.50 -9.50
N ARG A 343 -4.97 25.43 -10.00
CA ARG A 343 -3.93 25.51 -11.04
C ARG A 343 -4.52 26.00 -12.37
N ARG A 344 -5.63 25.39 -12.83
CA ARG A 344 -6.32 25.85 -14.04
C ARG A 344 -6.72 27.32 -13.96
N TYR A 345 -7.25 27.75 -12.82
CA TYR A 345 -7.59 29.15 -12.61
C TYR A 345 -6.38 30.09 -12.72
N ARG A 346 -5.21 29.67 -12.20
CA ARG A 346 -3.96 30.45 -12.34
C ARG A 346 -3.47 30.49 -13.79
N ASP A 347 -3.47 29.36 -14.48
CA ASP A 347 -3.01 29.25 -15.86
C ASP A 347 -3.93 30.08 -16.79
N ASP A 348 -5.24 30.09 -16.54
CA ASP A 348 -6.21 30.92 -17.25
C ASP A 348 -6.00 32.43 -17.01
N GLN A 349 -5.63 32.82 -15.78
CA GLN A 349 -5.29 34.21 -15.47
C GLN A 349 -4.02 34.65 -16.21
N GLU A 350 -2.97 33.83 -16.20
CA GLU A 350 -1.73 34.10 -16.94
C GLU A 350 -1.96 34.15 -18.45
N PHE A 351 -2.81 33.26 -18.97
CA PHE A 351 -3.23 33.30 -20.37
C PHE A 351 -3.98 34.58 -20.73
N ARG A 352 -4.90 35.04 -19.87
CA ARG A 352 -5.61 36.32 -20.05
C ARG A 352 -4.66 37.51 -20.01
N GLU A 353 -3.74 37.54 -19.06
CA GLU A 353 -2.73 38.60 -18.95
C GLU A 353 -1.81 38.66 -20.17
N THR A 354 -1.30 37.52 -20.61
CA THR A 354 -0.42 37.44 -21.78
C THR A 354 -1.16 37.81 -23.07
N THR A 355 -2.42 37.39 -23.22
CA THR A 355 -3.27 37.76 -24.35
C THR A 355 -3.56 39.26 -24.35
N ASN A 356 -3.95 39.83 -23.20
CA ASN A 356 -4.18 41.27 -23.06
C ASN A 356 -2.94 42.10 -23.37
N ARG A 357 -1.74 41.66 -22.92
CA ARG A 357 -0.47 42.29 -23.28
C ARG A 357 -0.21 42.26 -24.79
N ARG A 358 -0.48 41.13 -25.46
CA ARG A 358 -0.34 41.01 -26.92
C ARG A 358 -1.32 41.89 -27.68
N MET A 359 -2.58 41.97 -27.23
CA MET A 359 -3.58 42.87 -27.83
C MET A 359 -3.18 44.34 -27.66
N ALA A 360 -2.72 44.74 -26.47
CA ALA A 360 -2.27 46.10 -26.21
C ALA A 360 -1.06 46.49 -27.08
N MET A 361 -0.10 45.57 -27.26
CA MET A 361 1.03 45.78 -28.18
C MET A 361 0.59 45.89 -29.64
N GLY A 362 -0.38 45.07 -30.07
CA GLY A 362 -0.96 45.13 -31.42
C GLY A 362 -1.68 46.47 -31.69
N LEU A 363 -2.49 46.93 -30.73
CA LEU A 363 -3.19 48.21 -30.83
C LEU A 363 -2.21 49.39 -30.87
N ARG A 364 -1.16 49.36 -30.05
CA ARG A 364 -0.10 50.39 -30.07
C ARG A 364 0.65 50.43 -31.38
N ARG A 365 0.86 49.28 -32.05
CA ARG A 365 1.43 49.23 -33.40
C ARG A 365 0.50 49.80 -34.46
N GLN A 366 -0.81 49.58 -34.37
CA GLN A 366 -1.77 50.17 -35.30
C GLN A 366 -1.87 51.69 -35.12
N LEU A 367 -1.96 52.16 -33.88
CA LEU A 367 -2.05 53.59 -33.57
C LEU A 367 -0.71 54.31 -33.81
N GLY A 368 0.41 53.65 -33.56
CA GLY A 368 1.76 54.19 -33.79
C GLY A 368 2.23 54.08 -35.24
N GLY A 369 1.91 53.00 -35.96
CA GLY A 369 2.41 52.75 -37.32
C GLY A 369 1.87 53.68 -38.40
N GLY A 370 0.79 54.43 -38.13
CA GLY A 370 0.28 55.44 -39.05
C GLY A 370 1.00 56.79 -39.02
N ASN A 371 1.68 57.14 -37.92
CA ASN A 371 2.32 58.46 -37.75
C ASN A 371 3.75 58.41 -37.16
N ALA A 372 4.21 57.29 -36.60
CA ALA A 372 5.53 57.21 -35.99
C ALA A 372 6.67 57.28 -37.02
N ALA A 373 6.46 56.82 -38.25
CA ALA A 373 7.44 56.97 -39.33
C ALA A 373 7.72 58.45 -39.67
N ASN A 374 6.73 59.34 -39.54
CA ASN A 374 6.92 60.77 -39.77
C ASN A 374 7.42 61.53 -38.53
N VAL A 375 7.33 60.94 -37.33
CA VAL A 375 7.80 61.56 -36.08
C VAL A 375 9.25 61.16 -35.78
N GLU A 376 9.71 59.96 -36.18
CA GLU A 376 11.11 59.55 -36.02
C GLU A 376 12.07 60.33 -36.93
N GLU A 377 11.63 60.77 -38.12
CA GLU A 377 12.44 61.63 -39.00
C GLU A 377 12.60 63.06 -38.44
N GLY A 378 11.63 63.55 -37.65
CA GLY A 378 11.75 64.82 -36.91
C GLY A 378 12.54 64.71 -35.61
N ALA A 379 12.43 63.59 -34.89
CA ALA A 379 13.07 63.41 -33.58
C ALA A 379 14.56 63.04 -33.68
N THR A 380 15.00 62.39 -34.77
CA THR A 380 16.43 62.11 -35.01
C THR A 380 17.23 63.39 -35.31
N ALA A 381 16.61 64.40 -35.93
CA ALA A 381 17.22 65.72 -36.10
C ALA A 381 17.42 66.46 -34.76
N SER A 382 16.45 66.38 -33.84
CA SER A 382 16.55 67.04 -32.53
C SER A 382 17.43 66.30 -31.51
N ARG A 383 17.54 64.96 -31.62
CA ARG A 383 18.38 64.15 -30.72
C ARG A 383 19.88 64.24 -31.03
N ALA A 384 20.25 64.60 -32.26
CA ALA A 384 21.64 64.88 -32.63
C ALA A 384 22.18 66.15 -31.94
N GLU A 385 21.33 67.15 -31.67
CA GLU A 385 21.72 68.36 -30.92
C GLU A 385 21.88 68.08 -29.41
N GLY A 386 21.00 67.27 -28.81
CA GLY A 386 21.05 66.98 -27.36
C GLY A 386 22.22 66.08 -26.90
N LEU A 387 22.72 65.20 -27.78
CA LEU A 387 23.85 64.30 -27.45
C LEU A 387 25.22 65.01 -27.47
N ALA A 388 25.32 66.21 -28.07
CA ALA A 388 26.52 67.04 -28.00
C ALA A 388 26.71 67.70 -26.61
N GLU A 389 25.63 67.96 -25.87
CA GLU A 389 25.72 68.56 -24.52
C GLU A 389 25.93 67.53 -23.41
N GLN A 390 25.37 66.32 -23.53
CA GLN A 390 25.51 65.30 -22.48
C GLN A 390 26.86 64.55 -22.49
N GLY A 391 27.61 64.60 -23.60
CA GLY A 391 28.96 64.03 -23.69
C GLY A 391 29.98 64.70 -22.76
N PHE A 392 29.71 65.92 -22.28
CA PHE A 392 30.61 66.66 -21.37
C PHE A 392 30.34 66.42 -19.88
N ALA A 393 29.18 65.87 -19.51
CA ALA A 393 28.76 65.72 -18.11
C ALA A 393 29.11 64.35 -17.49
N MET A 394 29.34 63.31 -18.30
CA MET A 394 29.60 61.95 -17.82
C MET A 394 31.07 61.68 -17.44
N ASP A 395 32.01 62.57 -17.79
CA ASP A 395 33.43 62.37 -17.50
C ASP A 395 33.84 62.82 -16.08
N GLN A 396 32.92 63.41 -15.29
CA GLN A 396 33.18 63.82 -13.89
C GLN A 396 32.61 62.89 -12.83
N LEU A 397 31.70 61.96 -13.15
CA LEU A 397 31.07 61.07 -12.16
C LEU A 397 31.74 59.68 -12.04
N GLY A 398 32.69 59.33 -12.93
CA GLY A 398 33.35 58.03 -12.94
C GLY A 398 34.52 57.84 -11.96
N ARG A 399 34.81 58.80 -11.07
CA ARG A 399 35.98 58.75 -10.16
C ARG A 399 35.66 58.58 -8.67
N SER A 400 34.41 58.36 -8.27
CA SER A 400 34.01 58.37 -6.85
C SER A 400 33.55 57.02 -6.26
N GLU A 401 33.42 55.93 -7.02
CA GLU A 401 32.75 54.71 -6.53
C GLU A 401 33.65 53.47 -6.36
N THR A 402 34.97 53.57 -6.50
CA THR A 402 35.87 52.40 -6.38
C THR A 402 36.40 52.11 -4.97
N ASP A 403 36.07 52.88 -3.94
CA ASP A 403 36.77 52.80 -2.64
C ASP A 403 36.00 52.11 -1.49
N ASN A 404 34.84 51.48 -1.71
CA ASN A 404 33.98 51.04 -0.57
C ASN A 404 33.51 49.59 -0.52
N ALA A 405 34.20 48.62 -1.15
CA ALA A 405 33.77 47.22 -1.11
C ALA A 405 34.88 46.21 -0.74
N THR A 406 35.58 46.45 0.36
CA THR A 406 36.43 45.44 1.04
C THR A 406 36.23 45.52 2.55
N GLY A 407 35.23 44.82 3.08
CA GLY A 407 35.09 44.66 4.52
C GLY A 407 33.84 43.89 4.93
N GLY A 408 33.98 42.61 5.29
CA GLY A 408 32.87 41.82 5.79
C GLY A 408 33.15 40.32 5.91
N GLN A 409 34.25 39.97 6.58
CA GLN A 409 34.56 38.61 7.01
C GLN A 409 33.93 38.35 8.39
N ASN A 410 33.49 37.09 8.59
CA ASN A 410 33.44 36.32 9.84
C ASN A 410 32.20 36.39 10.78
N HIS A 411 31.98 35.21 11.39
CA HIS A 411 31.10 34.79 12.49
C HIS A 411 29.65 34.42 12.11
N GLN A 412 29.05 33.33 12.61
CA GLN A 412 29.35 32.51 13.79
C GLN A 412 28.63 31.14 13.72
N GLU A 413 29.21 30.16 14.40
CA GLU A 413 28.64 28.86 14.77
C GLU A 413 27.46 28.99 15.75
N SER A 414 26.50 28.06 15.67
CA SER A 414 25.94 27.32 16.82
C SER A 414 25.10 26.14 16.33
#